data_AF-X1D6P9-F1
#
_entry.id   AF-X1D6P9-F1
#
_cell.length_a   1.000
_cell.length_b   1.000
_cell.length_c   1.000
_cell.angle_alpha   90.00
_cell.angle_beta   90.00
_cell.angle_gamma   90.00
#
_symmetry.space_group_name_H-M   'P 1'
#
loop_
_entity.id
_entity.type
_entity.pdbx_description
1 polymer ?
#
loop_
_entity_poly.entity_id
_entity_poly.type
_entity_poly.pdbx_seq_one_letter_code
_entity_poly.pdbx_strand_id
1 'polypeptide(L)'
;ILLRVELREKSGMYHMPATGQSGFDLYMKDGEVQRYLKTTRFPADTIRYQVELLNSDQKQMRDFTLNFPLYNGVNSVLVGIEAQSRIRTPKPFFRQGKIVI
;
A
#
# COMPACT_ATOMS: atom_id res chain seq x y z
N ILE A 1 2.27 7.12 -8.04
CA ILE A 1 2.70 6.12 -7.06
C ILE A 1 2.62 4.75 -7.71
N LEU A 2 3.79 4.13 -7.91
CA LEU A 2 3.95 2.76 -8.37
C LEU A 2 4.36 1.88 -7.20
N LEU A 3 3.94 0.63 -7.19
CA LEU A 3 4.51 -0.40 -6.32
C LEU A 3 5.17 -1.49 -7.15
N ARG A 4 6.31 -1.98 -6.67
CA ARG A 4 6.89 -3.26 -7.04
C ARG A 4 6.98 -4.11 -5.78
N VAL A 5 6.43 -5.31 -5.84
CA VAL A 5 6.26 -6.19 -4.68
C VAL A 5 6.87 -7.54 -4.98
N GLU A 6 7.53 -8.12 -3.96
CA GLU A 6 7.84 -9.54 -3.88
C GLU A 6 7.20 -10.12 -2.62
N LEU A 7 6.26 -11.03 -2.81
CA LEU A 7 5.56 -11.79 -1.77
C LEU A 7 6.37 -13.02 -1.37
N ARG A 8 6.07 -13.55 -0.19
CA ARG A 8 6.66 -14.80 0.31
C ARG A 8 6.10 -16.02 -0.45
N GLU A 9 4.82 -16.00 -0.78
CA GLU A 9 4.12 -17.08 -1.47
C GLU A 9 3.02 -16.56 -2.40
N LYS A 10 2.47 -17.43 -3.24
CA LYS A 10 1.36 -17.10 -4.15
C LYS A 10 0.04 -17.01 -3.36
N SER A 11 -0.90 -16.22 -3.84
CA SER A 11 -2.26 -16.23 -3.27
C SER A 11 -2.98 -17.51 -3.63
N GLY A 12 -3.62 -18.15 -2.64
CA GLY A 12 -4.24 -19.47 -2.82
C GLY A 12 -5.36 -19.79 -1.82
N MET A 13 -5.74 -18.85 -0.95
CA MET A 13 -6.85 -19.05 -0.03
C MET A 13 -8.17 -19.03 -0.81
N TYR A 14 -8.81 -20.19 -0.97
CA TYR A 14 -10.06 -20.32 -1.76
C TYR A 14 -11.23 -19.45 -1.22
N HIS A 15 -11.21 -19.10 0.06
CA HIS A 15 -12.24 -18.32 0.73
C HIS A 15 -11.89 -16.83 0.87
N MET A 16 -10.72 -16.41 0.40
CA MET A 16 -10.28 -15.02 0.51
C MET A 16 -9.85 -14.49 -0.86
N PRO A 17 -10.30 -13.27 -1.25
CA PRO A 17 -9.77 -12.64 -2.45
C PRO A 17 -8.24 -12.48 -2.36
N ALA A 18 -7.54 -12.74 -3.47
CA ALA A 18 -6.09 -12.57 -3.54
C ALA A 18 -5.62 -11.17 -3.11
N THR A 19 -6.46 -10.15 -3.32
CA THR A 19 -6.21 -8.78 -2.89
C THR A 19 -6.27 -8.59 -1.37
N GLY A 20 -7.07 -9.37 -0.66
CA GLY A 20 -7.09 -9.37 0.81
C GLY A 20 -5.96 -10.20 1.40
N GLN A 21 -5.65 -11.35 0.79
CA GLN A 21 -4.55 -12.21 1.22
C GLN A 21 -3.19 -11.53 1.03
N SER A 22 -2.95 -10.97 -0.17
CA SER A 22 -1.61 -10.57 -0.66
C SER A 22 -1.56 -9.17 -1.29
N GLY A 23 -2.65 -8.40 -1.24
CA GLY A 23 -2.70 -7.05 -1.80
C GLY A 23 -2.38 -5.96 -0.79
N PHE A 24 -2.16 -4.76 -1.32
CA PHE A 24 -1.97 -3.54 -0.54
C PHE A 24 -3.11 -2.57 -0.82
N ASP A 25 -3.47 -1.77 0.18
CA ASP A 25 -4.45 -0.69 0.03
C ASP A 25 -3.80 0.67 0.25
N LEU A 26 -3.97 1.56 -0.72
CA LEU A 26 -3.55 2.95 -0.61
C LEU A 26 -4.70 3.81 -0.11
N TYR A 27 -4.41 4.56 0.94
CA TYR A 27 -5.26 5.62 1.48
C TYR A 27 -4.53 6.96 1.40
N MET A 28 -5.31 8.03 1.29
CA MET A 28 -4.84 9.40 1.41
C MET A 28 -5.57 10.08 2.57
N LYS A 29 -4.82 10.77 3.42
CA LYS A 29 -5.43 11.59 4.47
C LYS A 29 -6.09 12.81 3.84
N ASP A 30 -7.36 13.04 4.14
CA ASP A 30 -8.04 14.31 3.90
C ASP A 30 -8.61 14.85 5.21
N GLY A 31 -8.13 16.02 5.64
CA GLY A 31 -8.41 16.52 6.98
C GLY A 31 -7.99 15.50 8.04
N GLU A 32 -8.94 15.04 8.87
CA GLU A 32 -8.69 14.01 9.90
C GLU A 32 -9.10 12.59 9.49
N VAL A 33 -9.60 12.38 8.26
CA VAL A 33 -10.06 11.07 7.80
C VAL A 33 -9.09 10.44 6.79
N GLN A 34 -8.98 9.11 6.82
CA GLN A 34 -8.29 8.35 5.78
C GLN A 34 -9.30 7.99 4.69
N ARG A 35 -9.05 8.40 3.44
CA ARG A 35 -9.88 8.04 2.30
C ARG A 35 -9.21 6.96 1.47
N TYR A 36 -9.98 5.91 1.20
CA TYR A 36 -9.57 4.85 0.28
C TYR A 36 -9.31 5.44 -1.10
N LEU A 37 -8.16 5.08 -1.70
CA LEU A 37 -7.86 5.41 -3.08
C LEU A 37 -7.90 4.16 -3.96
N LYS A 38 -7.13 3.13 -3.61
CA LYS A 38 -6.96 1.97 -4.50
C LYS A 38 -6.38 0.76 -3.80
N THR A 39 -6.93 -0.41 -4.12
CA THR A 39 -6.32 -1.72 -3.84
C THR A 39 -5.45 -2.16 -5.02
N THR A 40 -4.31 -2.78 -4.75
CA THR A 40 -3.47 -3.42 -5.77
C THR A 40 -4.24 -4.51 -6.52
N ARG A 41 -4.06 -4.59 -7.84
CA ARG A 41 -4.58 -5.70 -8.67
C ARG A 41 -3.41 -6.41 -9.33
N PHE A 42 -3.39 -7.73 -9.24
CA PHE A 42 -2.31 -8.59 -9.72
C PHE A 42 -2.82 -10.02 -9.92
N PRO A 43 -2.17 -10.85 -10.76
CA PRO A 43 -2.50 -12.27 -10.87
C PRO A 43 -2.27 -13.00 -9.55
N ALA A 44 -3.21 -13.84 -9.11
CA ALA A 44 -3.09 -14.52 -7.82
C ALA A 44 -1.92 -15.53 -7.77
N ASP A 45 -1.53 -16.06 -8.91
CA ASP A 45 -0.52 -17.11 -9.08
C ASP A 45 0.92 -16.58 -9.24
N THR A 46 1.15 -15.30 -8.95
CA THR A 46 2.51 -14.70 -8.91
C THR A 46 2.94 -14.35 -7.50
N ILE A 47 4.25 -14.39 -7.28
CA ILE A 47 4.91 -13.83 -6.09
C ILE A 47 5.52 -12.45 -6.37
N ARG A 48 5.55 -12.00 -7.62
CA ARG A 48 6.14 -10.71 -8.03
C ARG A 48 5.17 -9.95 -8.91
N TYR A 49 4.92 -8.69 -8.57
CA TYR A 49 4.06 -7.83 -9.39
C TYR A 49 4.46 -6.36 -9.31
N GLN A 50 4.01 -5.62 -10.32
CA GLN A 50 4.10 -4.16 -10.38
C GLN A 50 2.72 -3.57 -10.66
N VAL A 51 2.38 -2.48 -10.00
CA VAL A 51 1.05 -1.87 -10.13
C VAL A 51 1.10 -0.37 -9.88
N GLU A 52 0.31 0.38 -10.66
CA GLU A 52 0.09 1.80 -10.44
C GLU A 52 -1.10 2.04 -9.51
N LEU A 53 -0.82 2.69 -8.38
CA LEU A 53 -1.84 3.02 -7.39
C LEU A 53 -2.40 4.44 -7.53
N LEU A 54 -1.61 5.37 -8.06
CA LEU A 54 -2.02 6.76 -8.26
C LEU A 54 -1.26 7.36 -9.43
N ASN A 55 -1.99 7.94 -10.38
CA ASN A 55 -1.49 8.85 -11.39
C ASN A 55 -2.28 10.16 -11.25
N SER A 56 -1.59 11.29 -11.09
CA SER A 56 -2.23 12.58 -10.79
C SER A 56 -1.33 13.72 -11.27
N ASP A 57 -1.91 14.66 -12.02
CA ASP A 57 -1.19 15.84 -12.53
C ASP A 57 -1.02 16.95 -11.48
N GLN A 58 -1.64 16.78 -10.30
CA GLN A 58 -1.58 17.76 -9.22
C GLN A 58 -0.31 17.61 -8.39
N LYS A 59 0.59 18.59 -8.50
CA LYS A 59 1.87 18.66 -7.76
C LYS A 59 1.69 19.27 -6.38
N GLN A 60 1.21 18.48 -5.44
CA GLN A 60 1.05 18.92 -4.04
C GLN A 60 1.55 17.85 -3.06
N MET A 61 1.97 18.30 -1.86
CA MET A 61 2.31 17.38 -0.78
C MET A 61 1.03 16.73 -0.24
N ARG A 62 1.04 15.41 -0.09
CA ARG A 62 -0.09 14.61 0.43
C ARG A 62 0.42 13.60 1.44
N ASP A 63 -0.40 13.30 2.43
CA ASP A 63 -0.14 12.25 3.42
C ASP A 63 -0.80 10.96 2.92
N PHE A 64 -0.01 9.91 2.71
CA PHE A 64 -0.50 8.60 2.26
C PHE A 64 -0.27 7.53 3.32
N THR A 65 -1.19 6.59 3.40
CA THR A 65 -1.06 5.35 4.18
C THR A 65 -1.12 4.17 3.22
N LEU A 66 -0.14 3.28 3.30
CA LEU A 66 -0.12 2.04 2.53
C LEU A 66 -0.30 0.86 3.50
N ASN A 67 -1.46 0.23 3.47
CA ASN A 67 -1.73 -0.96 4.27
C ASN A 67 -1.17 -2.19 3.57
N PHE A 68 -0.51 -3.04 4.35
CA PHE A 68 0.14 -4.26 3.87
C PHE A 68 -0.86 -5.44 3.81
N PRO A 69 -0.49 -6.53 3.12
CA PRO A 69 -1.29 -7.74 3.07
C PRO A 69 -1.68 -8.26 4.45
N LEU A 70 -2.87 -8.86 4.55
CA LEU A 70 -3.39 -9.38 5.81
C LEU A 70 -2.82 -10.76 6.17
N TYR A 71 -2.55 -11.60 5.17
CA TYR A 71 -2.25 -13.03 5.39
C TYR A 71 -0.97 -13.54 4.71
N ASN A 72 -0.31 -12.72 3.88
CA ASN A 72 0.91 -13.13 3.19
C ASN A 72 2.11 -12.30 3.66
N GLY A 73 3.27 -12.95 3.70
CA GLY A 73 4.54 -12.27 3.95
C GLY A 73 4.95 -11.42 2.75
N VAL A 74 5.58 -10.28 3.02
CA VAL A 74 6.19 -9.41 2.00
C VAL A 74 7.70 -9.51 2.16
N ASN A 75 8.39 -10.06 1.15
CA ASN A 75 9.85 -10.11 1.11
C ASN A 75 10.42 -8.74 0.76
N SER A 76 9.83 -8.04 -0.20
CA SER A 76 10.21 -6.67 -0.53
C SER A 76 9.05 -5.85 -1.09
N VAL A 77 9.11 -4.54 -0.85
CA VAL A 77 8.24 -3.55 -1.50
C VAL A 77 9.07 -2.33 -1.86
N LEU A 78 8.96 -1.89 -3.11
CA LEU A 78 9.53 -0.64 -3.60
C LEU A 78 8.40 0.30 -3.96
N VAL A 79 8.49 1.54 -3.47
CA VAL A 79 7.53 2.60 -3.76
C VAL A 79 8.14 3.55 -4.79
N GLY A 80 7.56 3.59 -5.98
CA GLY A 80 7.92 4.52 -7.05
C GLY A 80 7.12 5.81 -6.96
N ILE A 81 7.83 6.95 -6.97
CA ILE A 81 7.27 8.30 -7.08
C ILE A 81 7.87 9.00 -8.30
N GLU A 82 7.23 10.06 -8.77
CA GLU A 82 7.75 10.85 -9.89
C GLU A 82 9.12 11.44 -9.51
N ALA A 83 10.03 11.53 -10.49
CA ALA A 83 11.32 12.18 -10.30
C ALA A 83 11.13 13.60 -9.74
N GLN A 84 12.05 14.03 -8.87
CA GLN A 84 12.01 15.33 -8.17
C GLN A 84 10.90 15.47 -7.11
N SER A 85 10.03 14.47 -6.92
CA SER A 85 9.13 14.42 -5.76
C SER A 85 9.92 14.36 -4.45
N ARG A 86 9.30 14.78 -3.35
CA ARG A 86 9.91 14.76 -2.01
C ARG A 86 9.17 13.79 -1.11
N ILE A 87 9.93 13.05 -0.31
CA ILE A 87 9.41 12.24 0.80
C ILE A 87 9.72 12.98 2.10
N ARG A 88 8.75 13.06 3.00
CA ARG A 88 8.92 13.62 4.34
C ARG A 88 8.51 12.58 5.37
N THR A 89 9.04 12.71 6.58
CA THR A 89 8.60 11.92 7.73
C THR A 89 7.09 12.08 7.90
N PRO A 90 6.34 10.99 8.09
CA PRO A 90 4.91 11.07 8.32
C PRO A 90 4.63 11.77 9.65
N LYS A 91 3.41 12.28 9.80
CA LYS A 91 2.92 12.76 11.11
C LYS A 91 2.91 11.58 12.09
N PRO A 92 3.24 11.81 13.37
CA PRO A 92 3.17 10.76 14.37
C PRO A 92 1.74 10.23 14.50
N PHE A 93 1.62 8.99 14.97
CA PHE A 93 0.32 8.45 15.35
C PHE A 93 -0.32 9.31 16.45
N PHE A 94 -1.64 9.50 16.40
CA PHE A 94 -2.32 10.48 17.25
C PHE A 94 -2.27 10.12 18.75
N ARG A 95 -2.11 8.83 19.08
CA ARG A 95 -1.87 8.39 20.46
C ARG A 95 -0.38 8.12 20.68
N GLN A 96 0.08 8.44 21.88
CA GLN A 96 1.41 8.02 22.32
C GLN A 96 1.39 6.54 22.70
N GLY A 97 2.50 5.84 22.45
CA GLY A 97 2.67 4.43 22.77
C GLY A 97 2.09 3.48 21.73
N LYS A 98 2.09 2.18 22.06
CA LYS A 98 1.57 1.09 21.22
C LYS A 98 0.20 0.67 21.73
N ILE A 99 -0.75 0.47 20.84
CA ILE A 99 -2.02 -0.20 21.16
C ILE A 99 -1.85 -1.67 20.75
N VAL A 100 -1.91 -2.58 21.72
CA VAL A 100 -1.87 -4.03 21.51
C VAL A 100 -3.18 -4.57 22.07
N ILE A 101 -3.98 -5.22 21.21
CA ILE A 101 -5.29 -5.79 21.53
C ILE A 101 -5.15 -7.31 21.50
#